data_AF-J9DNL2-F1
#
_entry.id   AF-J9DNL2-F1
#
_cell.length_a   1.000
_cell.length_b   1.000
_cell.length_c   1.000
_cell.angle_alpha   90.00
_cell.angle_beta   90.00
_cell.angle_gamma   90.00
#
_symmetry.space_group_name_H-M   'P 1'
#
loop_
_entity.id
_entity.type
_entity.pdbx_description
1 polymer ?
#
loop_
_entity_poly.entity_id
_entity_poly.type
_entity_poly.pdbx_seq_one_letter_code
_entity_poly.pdbx_strand_id
1 'polypeptide(L)'
;MNAFAWDTYSFIVLRFLTGLAFPALFQLPFILSMEFMGKSGRIFSIIMLDVFFGVATVLLGVLAMFIRRWRQLIFFSNAPFYYFICLLFVSNFTNSTNNNNIYIL
;
A
#
# COMPACT_ATOMS: atom_id res chain seq x y z
N MET A 1 3.25 -10.55 -4.61
CA MET A 1 2.59 -11.39 -5.64
C MET A 1 3.56 -11.88 -6.72
N ASN A 2 4.51 -11.06 -7.23
CA ASN A 2 5.45 -11.50 -8.29
C ASN A 2 6.60 -12.43 -7.83
N ALA A 3 6.73 -12.71 -6.53
CA ALA A 3 7.85 -13.48 -5.97
C ALA A 3 7.70 -15.01 -6.11
N PHE A 4 6.53 -15.50 -6.54
CA PHE A 4 6.19 -16.93 -6.65
C PHE A 4 6.02 -17.43 -8.10
N ALA A 5 6.27 -16.59 -9.11
CA ALA A 5 6.21 -17.04 -10.50
C ALA A 5 7.44 -17.91 -10.81
N TRP A 6 7.22 -19.22 -10.96
CA TRP A 6 8.22 -20.18 -11.45
C TRP A 6 8.42 -20.07 -12.98
N ASP A 7 7.47 -19.45 -13.68
CA ASP A 7 7.46 -19.26 -15.14
C ASP A 7 7.44 -17.78 -15.56
N THR A 8 8.15 -17.48 -16.64
CA THR A 8 8.25 -16.15 -17.26
C THR A 8 6.88 -15.60 -17.69
N TYR A 9 5.96 -16.46 -18.13
CA TYR A 9 4.61 -16.06 -18.55
C TYR A 9 3.79 -15.51 -17.38
N SER A 10 3.80 -16.21 -16.24
CA SER A 10 3.11 -15.75 -15.03
C SER A 10 3.68 -14.43 -14.53
N PHE A 11 4.99 -14.22 -14.63
CA PHE A 11 5.61 -12.94 -14.28
C PHE A 11 5.10 -11.79 -15.16
N ILE A 12 5.01 -11.99 -16.49
CA ILE A 12 4.53 -10.98 -17.44
C ILE A 12 3.06 -10.63 -17.16
N VAL A 13 2.19 -11.64 -16.98
CA VAL A 13 0.76 -11.41 -16.72
C VAL A 13 0.53 -10.65 -15.43
N LEU A 14 1.23 -11.00 -14.34
CA LEU A 14 1.13 -10.26 -13.08
C LEU A 14 1.67 -8.82 -13.22
N ARG A 15 2.75 -8.61 -13.99
CA ARG A 15 3.29 -7.27 -14.22
C ARG A 15 2.34 -6.39 -15.04
N PHE A 16 1.64 -6.99 -15.99
CA PHE A 16 0.60 -6.32 -16.76
C PHE A 16 -0.59 -5.96 -15.89
N LEU A 17 -1.10 -6.90 -15.09
CA LEU A 17 -2.25 -6.66 -14.20
C LEU A 17 -1.94 -5.60 -13.14
N THR A 18 -0.73 -5.62 -12.57
CA THR A 18 -0.27 -4.57 -11.64
C THR A 18 -0.14 -3.20 -12.32
N GLY A 19 0.31 -3.15 -13.58
CA GLY A 19 0.33 -1.93 -14.38
C GLY A 19 -1.07 -1.37 -14.66
N LEU A 20 -2.07 -2.25 -14.85
CA LEU A 20 -3.46 -1.89 -15.12
C LEU A 20 -4.19 -1.41 -13.85
N ALA A 21 -3.90 -2.03 -12.70
CA ALA A 21 -4.50 -1.66 -11.42
C ALA A 21 -3.95 -0.33 -10.86
N PHE A 22 -2.69 0.00 -11.16
CA PHE A 22 -2.02 1.20 -10.64
C PHE A 22 -2.76 2.52 -10.94
N PRO A 23 -3.16 2.85 -12.19
CA PRO A 23 -3.88 4.09 -12.47
C PRO A 23 -5.24 4.15 -11.78
N ALA A 24 -5.96 3.02 -11.70
CA ALA A 24 -7.24 2.97 -11.00
C ALA A 24 -7.09 3.25 -9.49
N LEU A 25 -6.08 2.66 -8.87
CA LEU A 25 -5.79 2.85 -7.45
C LEU A 25 -5.27 4.25 -7.13
N PHE A 26 -4.54 4.90 -8.05
CA PHE A 26 -4.04 6.26 -7.85
C PHE A 26 -5.13 7.32 -8.07
N GLN A 27 -6.06 7.06 -9.00
CA GLN A 27 -7.13 8.00 -9.36
C GLN A 27 -8.17 8.20 -8.24
N LEU A 28 -8.55 7.12 -7.55
CA LEU A 28 -9.56 7.16 -6.49
C LEU A 28 -9.21 8.09 -5.30
N PRO A 29 -8.05 7.93 -4.62
CA PRO A 29 -7.68 8.80 -3.50
C PRO A 29 -7.40 10.24 -3.94
N PHE A 30 -6.94 10.42 -5.17
CA PHE A 30 -6.77 11.74 -5.77
C PHE A 30 -8.11 12.48 -5.82
N ILE A 31 -9.12 11.88 -6.46
CA ILE A 31 -10.48 12.46 -6.55
C ILE A 31 -11.03 12.76 -5.16
N LEU A 32 -10.93 11.80 -4.23
CA LEU A 32 -11.43 11.96 -2.87
C LEU A 32 -10.74 13.13 -2.13
N SER A 33 -9.44 13.29 -2.30
CA SER A 33 -8.68 14.41 -1.72
C SER A 33 -9.10 15.76 -2.31
N MET A 34 -9.46 15.78 -3.60
CA MET A 34 -9.95 16.98 -4.28
C MET A 34 -11.40 17.31 -3.95
N GLU A 35 -12.18 16.32 -3.56
CA GLU A 35 -13.55 16.49 -3.08
C GLU A 35 -13.57 17.03 -1.65
N PHE A 36 -12.66 16.53 -0.80
CA PHE A 36 -12.51 16.96 0.59
C PHE A 36 -11.94 18.39 0.71
N MET A 37 -10.98 18.73 -0.15
CA MET A 37 -10.40 20.07 -0.20
C MET A 37 -11.27 20.93 -1.13
N GLY A 38 -12.12 21.81 -0.57
CA GLY A 38 -13.06 22.64 -1.33
C GLY A 38 -12.43 23.49 -2.47
N LYS A 39 -13.22 24.33 -3.14
CA LYS A 39 -12.84 25.04 -4.40
C LYS A 39 -11.46 25.74 -4.39
N SER A 40 -10.99 26.25 -3.25
CA SER A 40 -9.75 27.01 -3.17
C SER A 40 -8.49 26.17 -2.91
N GLY A 41 -8.61 24.93 -2.42
CA GLY A 41 -7.45 24.16 -1.93
C GLY A 41 -6.92 23.08 -2.88
N ARG A 42 -7.54 22.87 -4.04
CA ARG A 42 -7.27 21.72 -4.91
C ARG A 42 -5.82 21.63 -5.37
N ILE A 43 -5.22 22.76 -5.75
CA ILE A 43 -3.83 22.79 -6.25
C ILE A 43 -2.84 22.38 -5.15
N PHE A 44 -3.09 22.79 -3.91
CA PHE A 44 -2.25 22.43 -2.77
C PHE A 44 -2.31 20.92 -2.47
N SER A 45 -3.50 20.31 -2.51
CA SER A 45 -3.66 18.86 -2.34
C SER A 45 -2.89 18.05 -3.37
N ILE A 46 -2.95 18.47 -4.63
CA ILE A 46 -2.30 17.80 -5.76
C ILE A 46 -0.78 17.81 -5.56
N ILE A 47 -0.21 19.00 -5.32
CA ILE A 47 1.23 19.15 -5.13
C ILE A 47 1.72 18.31 -3.95
N MET A 48 0.96 18.26 -2.85
CA MET A 48 1.35 17.48 -1.68
C MET A 48 1.31 15.97 -1.95
N LEU A 49 0.34 15.49 -2.72
CA LEU A 49 0.28 14.09 -3.18
C LEU A 49 1.43 13.74 -4.13
N ASP A 50 1.73 14.62 -5.08
CA ASP A 50 2.81 14.42 -6.05
C ASP A 50 4.18 14.41 -5.36
N VAL A 51 4.41 15.32 -4.40
CA VAL A 51 5.65 15.35 -3.62
C VAL A 51 5.79 14.08 -2.77
N PHE A 52 4.71 13.64 -2.12
CA PHE A 52 4.74 12.39 -1.35
C PHE A 52 5.06 11.17 -2.22
N PHE A 53 4.45 11.08 -3.40
CA PHE A 53 4.73 10.03 -4.35
C PHE A 53 6.17 10.09 -4.90
N GLY A 54 6.67 11.29 -5.20
CA GLY A 54 8.06 11.52 -5.60
C GLY A 54 9.04 11.05 -4.53
N VAL A 55 8.81 11.40 -3.26
CA VAL A 55 9.66 10.95 -2.15
C VAL A 55 9.63 9.43 -2.00
N ALA A 56 8.45 8.82 -2.08
CA ALA A 56 8.30 7.36 -1.99
C ALA A 56 9.03 6.63 -3.13
N THR A 57 8.96 7.14 -4.36
CA THR A 57 9.65 6.55 -5.51
C THR A 57 11.16 6.68 -5.43
N VAL A 58 11.67 7.83 -4.95
CA VAL A 58 13.11 8.03 -4.69
C VAL A 58 13.58 7.07 -3.59
N LEU A 59 12.84 6.95 -2.48
CA LEU A 59 13.17 6.02 -1.40
C LEU A 59 13.19 4.57 -1.88
N LEU A 60 12.22 4.17 -2.71
CA LEU A 60 12.18 2.85 -3.33
C LEU A 60 13.38 2.62 -4.27
N GLY A 61 13.79 3.63 -5.03
CA GLY A 61 14.98 3.61 -5.87
C GLY A 61 16.27 3.41 -5.06
N VAL A 62 16.41 4.14 -3.94
CA VAL A 62 17.54 3.96 -3.00
C VAL A 62 17.53 2.53 -2.44
N LEU A 63 16.38 2.02 -2.01
CA LEU A 63 16.26 0.65 -1.49
C LEU A 63 16.60 -0.40 -2.56
N ALA A 64 16.29 -0.14 -3.83
CA ALA A 64 16.66 -1.00 -4.96
C ALA A 64 18.18 -1.04 -5.20
N MET A 65 18.91 0.06 -4.92
CA MET A 65 20.38 0.06 -4.99
C MET A 65 21.00 -0.80 -3.89
N PHE A 66 20.43 -0.81 -2.69
CA PHE A 66 20.90 -1.64 -1.57
C PHE A 66 20.57 -3.14 -1.76
N ILE A 67 19.42 -3.46 -2.35
CA ILE A 67 18.94 -4.84 -2.49
C ILE A 67 18.97 -5.26 -3.96
N ARG A 68 20.10 -5.83 -4.39
CA ARG A 68 20.31 -6.29 -5.77
C ARG A 68 19.44 -7.50 -6.17
N ARG A 69 18.73 -8.12 -5.21
CA ARG A 69 17.79 -9.23 -5.43
C ARG A 69 16.34 -8.71 -5.46
N TRP A 70 15.78 -8.59 -6.66
CA TRP A 70 14.39 -8.14 -6.93
C TRP A 70 13.31 -8.84 -6.08
N ARG A 71 13.49 -10.12 -5.72
CA ARG A 71 12.55 -10.87 -4.87
C ARG A 71 12.49 -10.37 -3.43
N GLN A 72 13.61 -9.94 -2.86
CA GLN A 72 13.67 -9.45 -1.47
C GLN A 72 13.13 -8.02 -1.37
N LEU A 73 13.32 -7.22 -2.43
CA LEU A 73 12.79 -5.85 -2.50
C LEU A 73 11.26 -5.81 -2.42
N ILE A 74 10.58 -6.72 -3.14
CA ILE A 74 9.12 -6.83 -3.11
C ILE A 74 8.64 -7.28 -1.72
N PHE A 75 9.39 -8.13 -1.03
CA PHE A 75 9.04 -8.58 0.32
C PHE A 75 9.14 -7.43 1.33
N PHE A 76 10.21 -6.65 1.26
CA PHE A 76 10.44 -5.50 2.14
C PHE A 76 9.41 -4.39 1.91
N SER A 77 9.05 -4.12 0.66
CA SER A 77 8.03 -3.11 0.32
C SER A 77 6.62 -3.48 0.81
N ASN A 78 6.30 -4.76 0.99
CA ASN A 78 4.99 -5.22 1.49
C ASN A 78 4.97 -5.46 3.01
N ALA A 79 6.13 -5.49 3.66
CA ALA A 79 6.26 -5.69 5.10
C ALA A 79 5.43 -4.70 5.96
N PRO A 80 5.41 -3.37 5.68
CA PRO A 80 4.65 -2.44 6.52
C PRO A 80 3.13 -2.68 6.45
N PHE A 81 2.59 -3.08 5.30
CA PHE A 81 1.17 -3.42 5.16
C PHE A 81 0.80 -4.69 5.95
N TYR A 82 1.68 -5.69 5.94
CA TYR A 82 1.44 -6.94 6.66
C TYR A 82 1.45 -6.74 8.17
N TYR A 83 2.38 -5.90 8.67
CA TYR A 83 2.44 -5.54 10.08
C TYR A 83 1.17 -4.82 10.54
N PHE A 84 0.70 -3.85 9.75
CA PHE A 84 -0.50 -3.08 10.07
C PHE A 84 -1.76 -3.97 10.12
N ILE A 85 -1.92 -4.87 9.14
CA ILE A 85 -3.06 -5.80 9.10
C ILE A 85 -3.03 -6.81 10.25
N CYS A 86 -1.84 -7.29 10.62
CA CYS A 86 -1.67 -8.22 11.73
C CYS A 86 -2.01 -7.56 13.06
N LEU A 87 -1.54 -6.32 13.27
CA LEU A 87 -1.84 -5.55 14.47
C LEU A 87 -3.35 -5.26 14.60
N LEU A 88 -4.01 -4.92 13.49
CA LEU A 88 -5.44 -4.64 13.44
C LEU A 88 -6.27 -5.92 13.70
N PHE A 89 -5.82 -7.08 13.21
CA PHE A 89 -6.46 -8.36 13.53
C PHE A 89 -6.31 -8.73 15.01
N VAL A 90 -5.11 -8.58 15.57
CA VAL A 90 -4.84 -8.82 17.00
C VAL A 90 -5.68 -7.91 17.89
N SER A 91 -5.78 -6.61 17.59
CA SER A 91 -6.60 -5.69 18.37
C SER A 91 -8.09 -6.04 18.33
N ASN A 92 -8.61 -6.50 17.19
CA ASN A 92 -10.00 -6.95 17.07
C ASN A 92 -10.26 -8.25 17.84
N PHE A 93 -9.29 -9.17 17.85
CA PHE A 93 -9.37 -10.40 18.65
C PHE A 93 -9.40 -10.08 20.15
N THR A 94 -8.54 -9.17 20.63
CA THR A 94 -8.56 -8.69 22.02
C THR A 94 -9.88 -8.02 22.39
N ASN A 95 -10.46 -7.17 21.52
CA ASN A 95 -11.76 -6.55 21.79
C ASN A 95 -12.90 -7.58 21.86
N SER A 96 -12.85 -8.65 21.06
CA SER A 96 -13.83 -9.74 21.13
C SER A 96 -13.75 -10.48 22.47
N THR A 97 -12.55 -10.73 23.00
CA THR A 97 -12.40 -11.34 24.34
C THR A 97 -12.86 -10.43 25.49
N ASN A 98 -12.72 -9.11 25.34
CA ASN A 98 -13.15 -8.14 26.36
C ASN A 98 -14.68 -7.98 26.38
N ASN A 99 -15.34 -7.94 25.22
CA ASN A 99 -16.79 -7.89 25.14
C ASN A 99 -17.44 -9.17 25.69
N ASN A 100 -16.85 -10.34 25.42
CA ASN A 100 -17.36 -11.59 25.97
C ASN A 100 -17.27 -11.64 27.51
N ASN A 101 -16.29 -10.99 28.15
CA ASN A 101 -16.20 -10.92 29.62
C ASN A 101 -17.21 -9.96 30.27
N ILE A 102 -17.84 -9.06 29.51
CA ILE A 102 -18.85 -8.12 30.02
C ILE A 102 -20.25 -8.75 30.04
N TYR A 103 -20.48 -9.82 29.28
CA TYR A 103 -21.74 -10.57 29.25
C TYR A 103 -21.77 -11.81 30.17
N ILE A 104 -20.70 -12.05 30.96
CA ILE A 104 -20.58 -13.20 31.89
C ILE A 104 -20.39 -12.73 33.36
N LEU A 105 -20.62 -11.45 33.64
CA LEU A 105 -20.81 -10.87 34.97
C LEU A 105 -22.18 -10.17 35.01
#